data_AF-A0A6L9L204-F1
#
_entry.id   AF-A0A6L9L204-F1
#
_cell.length_a   1.000
_cell.length_b   1.000
_cell.length_c   1.000
_cell.angle_alpha   90.00
_cell.angle_beta   90.00
_cell.angle_gamma   90.00
#
_symmetry.space_group_name_H-M   'P 1'
#
loop_
_entity.id
_entity.type
_entity.pdbx_description
1 polymer ?
#
loop_
_entity_poly.entity_id
_entity_poly.type
_entity_poly.pdbx_seq_one_letter_code
_entity_poly.pdbx_strand_id
1 'polypeptide(L)'
;MERALFVLAALFIPFIWFIYRMIRYTDDTIGENSPLYRERTYEILWEHYFVAFYKIMLVVMFIMMLLLSKIIFTEATRLHNPLIFLPALFFFGFAIYLLFVFYVDWQYWTITRDVQLTLNPFDPSIHVESPDQIATITPENVTQIESHLRKSDNPKEPLYGYGYLLFYLTDGTIVRINNLFFSHYGEFLERFFQDTPKTTIYHRTPWISPMD
;
A
#
# COMPACT_ATOMS: atom_id res chain seq x y z
N MET A 1 19.78 2.50 -42.27
CA MET A 1 18.31 2.29 -42.19
C MET A 1 17.94 1.43 -40.99
N GLU A 2 18.57 0.27 -40.79
CA GLU A 2 18.34 -0.60 -39.61
C GLU A 2 18.57 0.08 -38.25
N ARG A 3 19.66 0.85 -38.09
CA ARG A 3 19.93 1.58 -36.84
C ARG A 3 18.85 2.60 -36.48
N ALA A 4 18.22 3.23 -37.47
CA ALA A 4 17.12 4.17 -37.25
C ALA A 4 15.84 3.44 -36.81
N LEU A 5 15.57 2.25 -37.38
CA LEU A 5 14.46 1.38 -36.96
C LEU A 5 14.62 0.89 -35.51
N PHE A 6 15.83 0.50 -35.10
CA PHE A 6 16.08 0.09 -33.71
C PHE A 6 15.90 1.25 -32.71
N VAL A 7 16.39 2.44 -33.05
CA VAL A 7 16.20 3.64 -32.21
C VAL A 7 14.71 4.01 -32.12
N LEU A 8 13.98 3.91 -33.22
CA LEU A 8 12.54 4.20 -33.26
C LEU A 8 11.75 3.15 -32.47
N ALA A 9 12.05 1.85 -32.63
CA ALA A 9 11.43 0.79 -31.84
C ALA A 9 11.71 0.95 -30.33
N ALA A 10 12.95 1.28 -29.95
CA ALA A 10 13.32 1.50 -28.55
C ALA A 10 12.60 2.71 -27.92
N LEU A 11 12.25 3.73 -28.72
CA LEU A 11 11.48 4.88 -28.25
C LEU A 11 9.97 4.60 -28.19
N PHE A 12 9.41 3.97 -29.23
CA PHE A 12 7.96 3.80 -29.35
C PHE A 12 7.41 2.60 -28.57
N ILE A 13 8.16 1.51 -28.40
CA ILE A 13 7.67 0.34 -27.66
C ILE A 13 7.34 0.69 -26.20
N PRO A 14 8.20 1.39 -25.43
CA PRO A 14 7.85 1.82 -24.08
C PRO A 14 6.65 2.77 -24.04
N PHE A 15 6.53 3.66 -25.04
CA PHE A 15 5.41 4.59 -25.14
C PHE A 15 4.08 3.88 -25.42
N ILE A 16 4.07 2.94 -26.38
CA ILE A 16 2.88 2.14 -26.71
C ILE A 16 2.51 1.27 -25.51
N TRP A 17 3.49 0.65 -24.84
CA TRP A 17 3.26 -0.12 -23.62
C TRP A 17 2.67 0.75 -22.50
N PHE A 18 3.20 1.95 -22.31
CA PHE A 18 2.69 2.91 -21.32
C PHE A 18 1.26 3.35 -21.64
N ILE A 19 0.97 3.72 -22.90
CA ILE A 19 -0.37 4.09 -23.35
C ILE A 19 -1.34 2.92 -23.15
N TYR A 20 -0.96 1.70 -23.53
CA TYR A 20 -1.78 0.51 -23.33
C TYR A 20 -2.08 0.27 -21.85
N ARG A 21 -1.08 0.41 -20.98
CA ARG A 21 -1.26 0.28 -19.53
C ARG A 21 -2.17 1.36 -18.96
N MET A 22 -2.06 2.60 -19.43
CA MET A 22 -2.92 3.71 -19.03
C MET A 22 -4.37 3.49 -19.48
N ILE A 23 -4.59 3.05 -20.72
CA ILE A 23 -5.94 2.75 -21.23
C ILE A 23 -6.58 1.64 -20.40
N ARG A 24 -5.85 0.56 -20.14
CA ARG A 24 -6.34 -0.55 -19.31
C ARG A 24 -6.67 -0.09 -17.89
N TYR A 25 -5.80 0.73 -17.29
CA TYR A 25 -6.07 1.31 -15.96
C TYR A 25 -7.36 2.14 -15.96
N THR A 26 -7.56 3.02 -16.93
CA THR A 26 -8.79 3.83 -17.04
C THR A 26 -10.03 2.96 -17.23
N ASP A 27 -9.94 1.89 -18.02
CA ASP A 27 -11.06 0.97 -18.23
C ASP A 27 -11.40 0.18 -16.96
N ASP A 28 -10.38 -0.20 -16.18
CA ASP A 28 -10.52 -0.90 -14.90
C ASP A 28 -10.99 0.02 -13.75
N THR A 29 -10.84 1.35 -13.85
CA THR A 29 -11.30 2.30 -12.81
C THR A 29 -12.63 2.96 -13.14
N ILE A 30 -12.83 3.45 -14.38
CA ILE A 30 -13.99 4.25 -14.78
C ILE A 30 -14.78 3.60 -15.93
N GLY A 31 -14.15 2.69 -16.69
CA GLY A 31 -14.76 2.01 -17.83
C GLY A 31 -15.70 0.87 -17.45
N GLU A 32 -16.09 0.08 -18.46
CA GLU A 32 -17.05 -1.03 -18.29
C GLU A 32 -16.55 -2.13 -17.37
N ASN A 33 -15.23 -2.18 -17.14
CA ASN A 33 -14.57 -3.16 -16.27
C ASN A 33 -14.44 -2.70 -14.81
N SER A 34 -14.85 -1.46 -14.52
CA SER A 34 -14.85 -0.87 -13.18
C SER A 34 -15.70 -1.64 -12.18
N PRO A 35 -15.30 -1.72 -10.89
CA PRO A 35 -16.14 -2.26 -9.82
C PRO A 35 -17.44 -1.49 -9.61
N LEU A 36 -17.58 -0.30 -10.22
CA LEU A 36 -18.83 0.46 -10.22
C LEU A 36 -19.91 -0.13 -11.12
N TYR A 37 -19.54 -1.00 -12.06
CA TYR A 37 -20.45 -1.57 -13.07
C TYR A 37 -20.39 -3.09 -13.16
N ARG A 38 -19.36 -3.73 -12.61
CA ARG A 38 -19.22 -5.19 -12.54
C ARG A 38 -18.80 -5.64 -11.17
N GLU A 39 -19.27 -6.81 -10.78
CA GLU A 39 -18.79 -7.49 -9.58
C GLU A 39 -17.32 -7.89 -9.75
N ARG A 40 -16.49 -7.61 -8.73
CA ARG A 40 -15.05 -7.90 -8.75
C ARG A 40 -14.58 -8.37 -7.38
N THR A 41 -13.89 -9.51 -7.37
CA THR A 41 -13.16 -10.01 -6.20
C THR A 41 -11.70 -9.64 -6.31
N TYR A 42 -11.16 -9.08 -5.23
CA TYR A 42 -9.78 -8.67 -5.09
C TYR A 42 -9.10 -9.52 -4.03
N GLU A 43 -7.91 -10.01 -4.36
CA GLU A 43 -7.01 -10.71 -3.46
C GLU A 43 -5.60 -10.16 -3.68
N ILE A 44 -4.91 -9.85 -2.59
CA ILE A 44 -3.55 -9.31 -2.64
C ILE A 44 -2.58 -10.41 -2.28
N LEU A 45 -1.89 -10.93 -3.30
CA LEU A 45 -0.86 -11.96 -3.15
C LEU A 45 0.42 -11.38 -2.54
N TRP A 46 1.20 -12.24 -1.89
CA TRP A 46 2.45 -11.83 -1.24
C TRP A 46 3.45 -11.21 -2.22
N GLU A 47 3.49 -11.71 -3.47
CA GLU A 47 4.38 -11.19 -4.51
C GLU A 47 4.04 -9.74 -4.86
N HIS A 48 2.75 -9.44 -5.00
CA HIS A 48 2.28 -8.10 -5.29
C HIS A 48 2.60 -7.11 -4.17
N TYR A 49 2.62 -7.60 -2.92
CA TYR A 49 2.91 -6.79 -1.74
C TYR A 49 4.41 -6.56 -1.52
N PHE A 50 5.22 -7.62 -1.51
CA PHE A 50 6.64 -7.57 -1.12
C PHE A 50 7.63 -7.48 -2.28
N VAL A 51 7.24 -7.88 -3.50
CA VAL A 51 8.13 -7.90 -4.67
C VAL A 51 7.91 -6.68 -5.57
N ALA A 52 7.15 -5.68 -5.10
CA ALA A 52 7.02 -4.40 -5.78
C ALA A 52 8.42 -3.76 -5.95
N PHE A 53 8.65 -3.12 -7.11
CA PHE A 53 9.94 -2.50 -7.46
C PHE A 53 10.49 -1.61 -6.35
N TYR A 54 9.61 -0.82 -5.71
CA TYR A 54 9.97 0.03 -4.57
C TYR A 54 10.53 -0.77 -3.39
N LYS A 55 9.92 -1.92 -3.03
CA LYS A 55 10.39 -2.78 -1.94
C LYS A 55 11.75 -3.40 -2.24
N ILE A 56 11.97 -3.84 -3.48
CA ILE A 56 13.28 -4.32 -3.93
C ILE A 56 14.35 -3.23 -3.77
N MET A 57 14.03 -1.99 -4.16
CA MET A 57 14.93 -0.84 -3.96
C MET A 57 15.21 -0.57 -2.49
N LEU A 58 14.23 -0.70 -1.59
CA LEU A 58 14.44 -0.57 -0.15
C LEU A 58 15.39 -1.65 0.41
N VAL A 59 15.27 -2.90 -0.05
CA VAL A 59 16.19 -3.98 0.36
C VAL A 59 17.62 -3.68 -0.09
N VAL A 60 17.81 -3.28 -1.35
CA VAL A 60 19.13 -2.89 -1.88
C VAL A 60 19.71 -1.73 -1.07
N MET A 61 18.90 -0.71 -0.79
CA MET A 61 19.31 0.44 0.01
C MET A 61 19.70 0.03 1.43
N PHE A 62 18.93 -0.85 2.09
CA PHE A 62 19.26 -1.38 3.41
C PHE A 62 20.65 -2.03 3.44
N ILE A 63 20.94 -2.92 2.48
CA ILE A 63 22.24 -3.59 2.35
C ILE A 63 23.36 -2.57 2.13
N MET A 64 23.16 -1.60 1.22
CA MET A 64 24.15 -0.54 0.96
C MET A 64 24.48 0.28 2.21
N MET A 65 23.48 0.62 3.02
CA MET A 65 23.65 1.43 4.22
C MET A 65 24.42 0.68 5.31
N LEU A 66 24.17 -0.63 5.46
CA LEU A 66 24.98 -1.49 6.33
C LEU A 66 26.43 -1.61 5.86
N LEU A 67 26.66 -1.78 4.55
CA LEU A 67 28.00 -1.85 3.99
C LEU A 67 28.77 -0.53 4.18
N LEU A 68 28.14 0.61 3.89
CA LEU A 68 28.74 1.93 4.10
C LEU A 68 29.07 2.16 5.57
N SER A 69 28.15 1.82 6.49
CA SER A 69 28.40 1.90 7.92
C SER A 69 29.62 1.06 8.33
N LYS A 70 29.71 -0.19 7.87
CA LYS A 70 30.86 -1.07 8.13
C LYS A 70 32.18 -0.52 7.59
N ILE A 71 32.19 -0.05 6.34
CA ILE A 71 33.39 0.51 5.70
C ILE A 71 33.90 1.71 6.50
N ILE A 72 33.00 2.64 6.83
CA ILE A 72 33.35 3.86 7.56
C ILE A 72 33.78 3.55 8.99
N PHE A 73 33.12 2.59 9.66
CA PHE A 73 33.53 2.14 10.99
C PHE A 73 34.95 1.56 10.96
N THR A 74 35.25 0.73 9.96
CA THR A 74 36.59 0.16 9.76
C THR A 74 37.62 1.26 9.55
N GLU A 75 37.32 2.26 8.70
CA GLU A 75 38.20 3.40 8.47
C GLU A 75 38.39 4.29 9.70
N ALA A 76 37.33 4.53 10.48
CA ALA A 76 37.38 5.28 11.74
C ALA A 76 38.32 4.61 12.74
N THR A 77 38.22 3.29 12.89
CA THR A 77 39.13 2.51 13.76
C THR A 77 40.57 2.55 13.28
N ARG A 78 40.80 2.48 11.95
CA ARG A 78 42.15 2.55 11.38
C ARG A 78 42.80 3.91 11.62
N LEU A 79 42.06 4.99 11.38
CA LEU A 79 42.55 6.37 11.48
C LEU A 79 42.53 6.92 12.91
N HIS A 80 41.98 6.18 13.87
CA HIS A 80 41.81 6.60 15.27
C HIS A 80 41.11 7.97 15.42
N ASN A 81 40.28 8.34 14.43
CA ASN A 81 39.59 9.63 14.41
C ASN A 81 38.10 9.42 14.75
N PRO A 82 37.66 9.87 15.94
CA PRO A 82 36.30 9.61 16.39
C PRO A 82 35.23 10.36 15.58
N LEU A 83 35.59 11.44 14.88
CA LEU A 83 34.64 12.20 14.05
C LEU A 83 34.13 11.37 12.85
N ILE A 84 34.90 10.37 12.42
CA ILE A 84 34.54 9.48 11.31
C ILE A 84 33.44 8.48 11.74
N PHE A 85 33.20 8.28 13.04
CA PHE A 85 32.08 7.44 13.49
C PHE A 85 30.71 8.10 13.25
N LEU A 86 30.62 9.42 13.21
CA LEU A 86 29.33 10.12 13.01
C LEU A 86 28.63 9.68 11.71
N PRO A 87 29.28 9.70 10.52
CA PRO A 87 28.65 9.17 9.31
C PRO A 87 28.37 7.67 9.38
N ALA A 88 29.20 6.85 10.05
CA ALA A 88 28.91 5.42 10.23
C ALA A 88 27.62 5.18 11.03
N LEU A 89 27.41 5.95 12.11
CA LEU A 89 26.19 5.92 12.92
C LEU A 89 24.98 6.41 12.14
N PHE A 90 25.14 7.44 11.30
CA PHE A 90 24.07 7.92 10.43
C PHE A 90 23.58 6.82 9.46
N PHE A 91 24.50 6.18 8.72
CA PHE A 91 24.13 5.10 7.80
C PHE A 91 23.53 3.90 8.52
N PHE A 92 24.05 3.57 9.71
CA PHE A 92 23.48 2.50 10.54
C PHE A 92 22.06 2.83 11.03
N GLY A 93 21.85 4.05 11.53
CA GLY A 93 20.54 4.54 11.95
C GLY A 93 19.54 4.55 10.80
N PHE A 94 19.97 4.91 9.60
CA PHE A 94 19.14 4.84 8.41
C PHE A 94 18.81 3.38 8.02
N ALA A 95 19.74 2.44 8.15
CA ALA A 95 19.46 1.02 7.94
C ALA A 95 18.41 0.49 8.95
N ILE A 96 18.50 0.89 10.23
CA ILE A 96 17.48 0.58 11.24
C ILE A 96 16.11 1.16 10.86
N TYR A 97 16.08 2.40 10.37
CA TYR A 97 14.85 3.01 9.88
C TYR A 97 14.22 2.22 8.73
N LEU A 98 15.01 1.70 7.80
CA LEU A 98 14.50 0.83 6.73
C LEU A 98 13.95 -0.50 7.26
N LEU A 99 14.60 -1.09 8.26
CA LEU A 99 14.07 -2.27 8.95
C LEU A 99 12.72 -1.97 9.61
N PHE A 100 12.57 -0.78 10.20
CA PHE A 100 11.30 -0.32 10.75
C PHE A 100 10.20 -0.20 9.69
N VAL A 101 10.52 0.26 8.47
CA VAL A 101 9.55 0.27 7.36
C VAL A 101 9.09 -1.15 7.02
N PHE A 102 10.00 -2.13 6.93
CA PHE A 102 9.64 -3.53 6.70
C PHE A 102 8.84 -4.13 7.86
N TYR A 103 9.09 -3.71 9.10
CA TYR A 103 8.26 -4.11 10.24
C TYR A 103 6.82 -3.60 10.09
N VAL A 104 6.63 -2.35 9.65
CA VAL A 104 5.30 -1.80 9.38
C VAL A 104 4.64 -2.54 8.21
N ASP A 105 5.37 -2.86 7.14
CA ASP A 105 4.86 -3.73 6.06
C ASP A 105 4.33 -5.05 6.58
N TRP A 106 5.10 -5.72 7.44
CA TRP A 106 4.71 -6.99 8.01
C TRP A 106 3.45 -6.87 8.86
N GLN A 107 3.33 -5.82 9.67
CA GLN A 107 2.12 -5.55 10.45
C GLN A 107 0.90 -5.40 9.53
N TYR A 108 1.01 -4.61 8.46
CA TYR A 108 -0.10 -4.42 7.52
C TYR A 108 -0.39 -5.63 6.65
N TRP A 109 0.60 -6.49 6.42
CA TRP A 109 0.38 -7.76 5.75
C TRP A 109 -0.54 -8.69 6.55
N THR A 110 -0.52 -8.61 7.89
CA THR A 110 -1.38 -9.48 8.73
C THR A 110 -2.88 -9.25 8.50
N ILE A 111 -3.30 -8.03 8.15
CA ILE A 111 -4.70 -7.69 7.85
C ILE A 111 -5.03 -7.75 6.35
N THR A 112 -4.06 -8.13 5.52
CA THR A 112 -4.21 -8.22 4.06
C THR A 112 -4.16 -9.66 3.57
N ARG A 113 -3.29 -10.48 4.17
CA ARG A 113 -3.09 -11.88 3.78
C ARG A 113 -4.39 -12.66 3.92
N ASP A 114 -4.66 -13.53 2.95
CA ASP A 114 -5.81 -14.42 2.97
C ASP A 114 -7.17 -13.69 3.07
N VAL A 115 -7.21 -12.40 2.70
CA VAL A 115 -8.45 -11.60 2.62
C VAL A 115 -8.89 -11.50 1.17
N GLN A 116 -10.11 -11.96 0.90
CA GLN A 116 -10.81 -11.71 -0.36
C GLN A 116 -11.87 -10.65 -0.16
N LEU A 117 -11.85 -9.64 -1.02
CA LEU A 117 -12.79 -8.53 -0.98
C LEU A 117 -13.55 -8.47 -2.30
N THR A 118 -14.85 -8.71 -2.25
CA THR A 118 -15.74 -8.66 -3.41
C THR A 118 -16.59 -7.39 -3.36
N LEU A 119 -16.47 -6.56 -4.39
CA LEU A 119 -17.32 -5.38 -4.59
C LEU A 119 -18.44 -5.73 -5.55
N ASN A 120 -19.70 -5.57 -5.11
CA ASN A 120 -20.88 -5.81 -5.95
C ASN A 120 -21.67 -4.51 -6.16
N PRO A 121 -21.77 -3.99 -7.39
CA PRO A 121 -22.52 -2.78 -7.68
C PRO A 121 -24.02 -3.02 -7.96
N PHE A 122 -24.45 -4.26 -8.21
CA PHE A 122 -25.85 -4.60 -8.50
C PHE A 122 -26.69 -4.69 -7.24
N ASP A 123 -26.07 -5.22 -6.19
CA ASP A 123 -26.54 -5.16 -4.81
C ASP A 123 -25.44 -4.46 -3.99
N PRO A 124 -25.52 -3.13 -3.79
CA PRO A 124 -24.45 -2.31 -3.24
C PRO A 124 -23.86 -2.90 -1.95
N SER A 125 -22.78 -3.65 -2.11
CA SER A 125 -22.22 -4.42 -1.00
C SER A 125 -20.72 -4.69 -1.17
N ILE A 126 -20.07 -4.88 -0.04
CA ILE A 126 -18.67 -5.27 0.09
C ILE A 126 -18.67 -6.58 0.87
N HIS A 127 -18.42 -7.69 0.19
CA HIS A 127 -18.26 -8.98 0.83
C HIS A 127 -16.79 -9.18 1.18
N VAL A 128 -16.50 -9.44 2.44
CA VAL A 128 -15.17 -9.66 2.97
C VAL A 128 -15.11 -11.07 3.52
N GLU A 129 -14.24 -11.88 2.93
CA GLU A 129 -13.89 -13.21 3.43
C GLU A 129 -12.45 -13.15 3.94
N SER A 130 -12.27 -13.30 5.25
CA SER A 130 -10.97 -13.39 5.89
C SER A 130 -10.91 -14.62 6.80
N PRO A 131 -9.72 -15.04 7.26
CA PRO A 131 -9.59 -16.20 8.14
C PRO A 131 -10.36 -16.04 9.46
N ASP A 132 -10.52 -14.79 9.91
CA ASP A 132 -11.12 -14.46 11.21
C ASP A 132 -12.62 -14.13 11.10
N GLN A 133 -13.11 -13.74 9.91
CA GLN A 133 -14.48 -13.29 9.73
C GLN A 133 -14.96 -13.39 8.28
N ILE A 134 -16.26 -13.66 8.13
CA ILE A 134 -16.97 -13.52 6.86
C ILE A 134 -18.07 -12.49 7.11
N ALA A 135 -18.03 -11.37 6.38
CA ALA A 135 -18.97 -10.27 6.57
C ALA A 135 -19.40 -9.69 5.22
N THR A 136 -20.70 -9.38 5.12
CA THR A 136 -21.24 -8.61 4.00
C THR A 136 -21.62 -7.23 4.50
N ILE A 137 -20.98 -6.21 3.97
CA ILE A 137 -21.15 -4.81 4.35
C ILE A 137 -22.06 -4.16 3.31
N THR A 138 -23.15 -3.52 3.73
CA THR A 138 -24.11 -2.83 2.87
C THR A 138 -24.39 -1.43 3.42
N PRO A 139 -24.82 -0.46 2.61
CA PRO A 139 -25.13 0.89 3.10
C PRO A 139 -26.18 0.91 4.23
N GLU A 140 -27.08 -0.08 4.25
CA GLU A 140 -28.13 -0.23 5.27
C GLU A 140 -27.62 -0.81 6.59
N ASN A 141 -26.58 -1.64 6.54
CA ASN A 141 -26.07 -2.32 7.72
C ASN A 141 -24.86 -1.63 8.35
N VAL A 142 -24.30 -0.59 7.72
CA VAL A 142 -23.19 0.21 8.26
C VAL A 142 -23.70 1.46 8.96
N THR A 143 -23.27 1.62 10.21
CA THR A 143 -23.53 2.82 11.02
C THR A 143 -22.50 3.92 10.78
N GLN A 144 -21.22 3.57 10.62
CA GLN A 144 -20.12 4.50 10.45
C GLN A 144 -18.94 3.84 9.73
N ILE A 145 -18.21 4.63 8.95
CA ILE A 145 -16.93 4.26 8.36
C ILE A 145 -15.84 5.16 8.94
N GLU A 146 -14.78 4.57 9.48
CA GLU A 146 -13.59 5.30 9.95
C GLU A 146 -12.37 4.97 9.10
N SER A 147 -11.74 6.01 8.54
CA SER A 147 -10.51 5.90 7.78
C SER A 147 -9.32 6.26 8.67
N HIS A 148 -8.53 5.27 9.05
CA HIS A 148 -7.33 5.44 9.88
C HIS A 148 -6.11 5.57 8.98
N LEU A 149 -5.68 6.80 8.74
CA LEU A 149 -4.62 7.11 7.77
C LEU A 149 -3.41 7.75 8.45
N ARG A 150 -2.22 7.54 7.87
CA ARG A 150 -1.04 8.32 8.28
C ARG A 150 -1.20 9.77 7.80
N LYS A 151 -1.02 10.74 8.71
CA LYS A 151 -0.87 12.14 8.29
C LYS A 151 0.51 12.34 7.70
N SER A 152 0.58 12.66 6.41
CA SER A 152 1.85 13.04 5.79
C SER A 152 1.60 14.02 4.67
N ASP A 153 2.28 15.16 4.75
CA ASP A 153 2.27 16.19 3.71
C ASP A 153 3.23 15.83 2.56
N ASN A 154 3.99 14.73 2.70
CA ASN A 154 4.96 14.27 1.72
C ASN A 154 4.57 12.91 1.13
N PRO A 155 4.09 12.85 -0.12
CA PRO A 155 3.71 11.59 -0.78
C PRO A 155 4.90 10.66 -1.05
N LYS A 156 6.14 11.14 -0.89
CA LYS A 156 7.36 10.33 -1.05
C LYS A 156 7.80 9.63 0.23
N GLU A 157 7.12 9.88 1.35
CA GLU A 157 7.45 9.20 2.59
C GLU A 157 7.22 7.68 2.46
N PRO A 158 8.13 6.81 2.92
CA PRO A 158 7.99 5.36 2.77
C PRO A 158 6.72 4.77 3.39
N LEU A 159 6.16 5.47 4.38
CA LEU A 159 4.96 5.08 5.12
C LEU A 159 3.71 5.85 4.66
N TYR A 160 3.80 6.59 3.55
CA TYR A 160 2.66 7.20 2.90
C TYR A 160 1.71 6.13 2.34
N GLY A 161 0.40 6.35 2.45
CA GLY A 161 -0.62 5.40 1.95
C GLY A 161 -0.96 4.25 2.90
N TYR A 162 -0.21 4.06 3.99
CA TYR A 162 -0.58 3.09 5.03
C TYR A 162 -1.80 3.57 5.79
N GLY A 163 -2.78 2.68 5.89
CA GLY A 163 -4.01 2.94 6.59
C GLY A 163 -4.97 1.76 6.47
N TYR A 164 -6.04 1.83 7.23
CA TYR A 164 -7.12 0.85 7.19
C TYR A 164 -8.44 1.56 7.38
N LEU A 165 -9.51 0.91 6.95
CA LEU A 165 -10.88 1.33 7.18
C LEU A 165 -11.50 0.41 8.24
N LEU A 166 -12.28 1.00 9.14
CA LEU A 166 -13.16 0.29 10.06
C LEU A 166 -14.60 0.56 9.63
N PHE A 167 -15.35 -0.51 9.43
CA PHE A 167 -16.78 -0.48 9.16
C PHE A 167 -17.50 -0.94 10.41
N TYR A 168 -18.26 -0.04 11.03
CA TYR A 168 -19.06 -0.34 12.22
C TYR A 168 -20.44 -0.78 11.77
N LEU A 169 -20.75 -2.07 11.93
CA LEU A 169 -22.01 -2.64 11.54
C LEU A 169 -23.09 -2.43 12.63
N THR A 170 -24.35 -2.46 12.22
CA THR A 170 -25.52 -2.29 13.09
C THR A 170 -25.68 -3.38 14.15
N ASP A 171 -25.11 -4.57 13.91
CA ASP A 171 -25.07 -5.69 14.86
C ASP A 171 -23.95 -5.56 15.91
N GLY A 172 -23.14 -4.51 15.83
CA GLY A 172 -21.98 -4.27 16.69
C GLY A 172 -20.67 -4.87 16.17
N THR A 173 -20.69 -5.61 15.06
CA THR A 173 -19.48 -6.15 14.44
C THR A 173 -18.64 -5.04 13.83
N ILE A 174 -17.32 -5.11 13.98
CA ILE A 174 -16.39 -4.16 13.36
C ILE A 174 -15.58 -4.90 12.31
N VAL A 175 -15.74 -4.50 11.05
CA VAL A 175 -14.96 -5.08 9.94
C VAL A 175 -13.80 -4.17 9.60
N ARG A 176 -12.58 -4.68 9.72
CA ARG A 176 -11.36 -3.97 9.33
C ARG A 176 -10.88 -4.40 7.96
N ILE A 177 -10.59 -3.42 7.11
CA ILE A 177 -10.08 -3.65 5.76
C ILE A 177 -8.86 -2.77 5.53
N ASN A 178 -7.80 -3.34 4.96
CA ASN A 178 -6.63 -2.56 4.57
C ASN A 178 -7.00 -1.51 3.50
N ASN A 179 -6.56 -0.27 3.67
CA ASN A 179 -6.79 0.81 2.70
C ASN A 179 -6.25 0.49 1.30
N LEU A 180 -5.27 -0.42 1.21
CA LEU A 180 -4.73 -0.89 -0.07
C LEU A 180 -5.80 -1.48 -1.01
N PHE A 181 -6.88 -2.07 -0.49
CA PHE A 181 -7.99 -2.57 -1.31
C PHE A 181 -8.81 -1.44 -1.95
N PHE A 182 -8.81 -0.24 -1.36
CA PHE A 182 -9.58 0.92 -1.85
C PHE A 182 -8.73 2.00 -2.49
N SER A 183 -7.39 1.85 -2.51
CA SER A 183 -6.49 2.88 -3.06
C SER A 183 -6.76 3.21 -4.54
N HIS A 184 -7.37 2.28 -5.28
CA HIS A 184 -7.75 2.47 -6.69
C HIS A 184 -9.28 2.51 -6.91
N TYR A 185 -10.07 2.25 -5.87
CA TYR A 185 -11.53 2.04 -5.98
C TYR A 185 -12.33 2.80 -4.92
N GLY A 186 -11.77 3.89 -4.38
CA GLY A 186 -12.44 4.75 -3.40
C GLY A 186 -13.78 5.30 -3.91
N GLU A 187 -13.92 5.48 -5.22
CA GLU A 187 -15.17 5.89 -5.88
C GLU A 187 -16.34 4.94 -5.56
N PHE A 188 -16.08 3.66 -5.28
CA PHE A 188 -17.12 2.71 -4.88
C PHE A 188 -17.75 3.12 -3.53
N LEU A 189 -16.91 3.49 -2.55
CA LEU A 189 -17.37 3.98 -1.25
C LEU A 189 -18.05 5.34 -1.37
N GLU A 190 -17.58 6.20 -2.27
CA GLU A 190 -18.20 7.50 -2.51
C GLU A 190 -19.58 7.37 -3.15
N ARG A 191 -19.76 6.46 -4.10
CA ARG A 191 -21.02 6.27 -4.82
C ARG A 191 -22.06 5.51 -4.02
N PHE A 192 -21.69 4.39 -3.42
CA PHE A 192 -22.66 3.47 -2.81
C PHE A 192 -22.84 3.69 -1.31
N PHE A 193 -21.84 4.24 -0.62
CA PHE A 193 -21.90 4.56 0.82
C PHE A 193 -21.91 6.07 1.06
N GLN A 194 -22.54 6.84 0.17
CA GLN A 194 -22.54 8.31 0.24
C GLN A 194 -23.22 8.84 1.51
N ASP A 195 -24.29 8.17 1.95
CA ASP A 195 -25.12 8.57 3.10
C ASP A 195 -24.57 8.01 4.43
N THR A 196 -23.59 7.12 4.37
CA THR A 196 -22.94 6.56 5.55
C THR A 196 -21.98 7.58 6.17
N PRO A 197 -22.07 7.89 7.47
CA PRO A 197 -21.12 8.77 8.15
C PRO A 197 -19.67 8.30 7.98
N LYS A 198 -18.80 9.22 7.54
CA LYS A 198 -17.37 8.97 7.29
C LYS A 198 -16.51 9.89 8.13
N THR A 199 -15.57 9.32 8.88
CA THR A 199 -14.61 10.07 9.70
C THR A 199 -13.19 9.67 9.34
N THR A 200 -12.31 10.65 9.13
CA THR A 200 -10.88 10.39 8.90
C THR A 200 -10.09 10.68 10.15
N ILE A 201 -9.42 9.66 10.69
CA ILE A 201 -8.58 9.74 11.87
C ILE A 201 -7.12 9.66 11.43
N TYR A 202 -6.38 10.70 11.78
CA TYR A 202 -4.99 10.87 11.40
C TYR A 202 -4.04 10.37 12.48
N HIS A 203 -3.16 9.46 12.10
CA HIS A 203 -2.15 8.87 12.98
C HIS A 203 -0.74 9.26 12.55
N ARG A 204 0.20 9.29 13.50
CA ARG A 204 1.63 9.32 13.17
C ARG A 204 2.07 8.02 12.49
N THR A 205 1.54 6.90 12.97
CA THR A 205 1.63 5.59 12.34
C THR A 205 0.34 4.86 12.72
N PRO A 206 -0.50 4.43 11.77
CA PRO A 206 -1.79 3.82 12.10
C PRO A 206 -1.55 2.37 12.53
N TRP A 207 -1.20 2.21 13.81
CA TRP A 207 -0.98 0.88 14.35
C TRP A 207 -2.26 0.05 14.29
N ILE A 208 -2.08 -1.23 13.97
CA ILE A 208 -3.16 -2.21 13.91
C ILE A 208 -3.29 -2.76 15.34
N SER A 209 -4.29 -2.29 16.08
CA SER A 209 -4.60 -2.84 17.40
C SER A 209 -5.30 -4.20 17.25
N PRO A 210 -5.14 -5.15 18.18
CA PRO A 210 -6.07 -6.28 18.28
C PRO A 210 -7.51 -5.76 18.33
N MET A 211 -8.44 -6.44 17.64
CA MET A 211 -9.86 -6.22 17.89
C MET A 211 -10.17 -7.00 19.17
N ASP A 212 -10.65 -6.31 20.21
CA ASP A 212 -11.16 -6.93 21.43
C ASP A 212 -12.60 -7.46 21.22
#